data_AF-A0A536M559-F1
#
_entry.id   AF-A0A536M559-F1
#
_cell.length_a   1.000
_cell.length_b   1.000
_cell.length_c   1.000
_cell.angle_alpha   90.00
_cell.angle_beta   90.00
_cell.angle_gamma   90.00
#
_symmetry.space_group_name_H-M   'P 1'
#
loop_
_entity.id
_entity.type
_entity.pdbx_description
1 polymer ?
#
loop_
_entity_poly.entity_id
_entity_poly.type
_entity_poly.pdbx_seq_one_letter_code
_entity_poly.pdbx_strand_id
1 'polypeptide(L)'
;MARKIAHRKLPLVLTMAADSAWGMGQLEEAKEYGREAIALANDERFEPLIWAYADLSQIALFEGDVEGALDLLREGARHPADRRDRFVLACLFGISALVGHHLPEDEFTKAVSQINAGGFPTSIAYAHATKAMYMEREDSTAAIEVYKRAIDMLAECGDRLIEQAIRSLLVGLLSRSEDPDPALESFVAIVNDWQICGDTLLAPGIGHLVALLARLGHHDGAARLYGAVTRLIELDALVPGLATAISAVRQAMGDAAFVSSCDAGAALSYQAAGELARGLIQHARDELRGSQSP
;
A
#
# COMPACT_ATOMS: atom_id res chain seq x y z
N MET A 1 8.79 20.33 -21.42
CA MET A 1 10.02 21.15 -21.50
C MET A 1 11.28 20.30 -21.29
N ALA A 2 11.37 19.52 -20.20
CA ALA A 2 12.54 18.68 -19.88
C ALA A 2 12.99 17.74 -21.02
N ARG A 3 12.05 17.02 -21.68
CA ARG A 3 12.32 16.19 -22.87
C ARG A 3 12.97 17.00 -24.01
N LYS A 4 12.42 18.19 -24.32
CA LYS A 4 12.87 19.03 -25.45
C LYS A 4 14.31 19.53 -25.29
N ILE A 5 14.77 19.71 -24.05
CA ILE A 5 16.12 20.20 -23.76
C ILE A 5 17.07 19.10 -23.27
N ALA A 6 16.63 17.83 -23.28
CA ALA A 6 17.37 16.69 -22.73
C ALA A 6 17.96 16.98 -21.33
N HIS A 7 17.13 17.54 -20.43
CA HIS A 7 17.59 17.94 -19.11
C HIS A 7 18.17 16.74 -18.34
N ARG A 8 19.33 16.89 -17.69
CA ARG A 8 20.00 15.78 -16.96
C ARG A 8 19.12 15.04 -15.96
N LYS A 9 18.15 15.73 -15.36
CA LYS A 9 17.16 15.15 -14.42
C LYS A 9 15.90 14.59 -15.07
N LEU A 10 15.91 14.34 -16.39
CA LEU A 10 14.74 13.82 -17.09
C LEU A 10 14.23 12.49 -16.48
N PRO A 11 15.09 11.51 -16.12
CA PRO A 11 14.62 10.29 -15.45
C PRO A 11 13.86 10.57 -14.16
N LEU A 12 14.36 11.46 -13.30
CA LEU A 12 13.64 11.89 -12.09
C LEU A 12 12.27 12.49 -12.41
N VAL A 13 12.19 13.39 -13.40
CA VAL A 13 10.91 14.01 -13.77
C VAL A 13 9.92 12.98 -14.30
N LEU A 14 10.39 12.00 -15.07
CA LEU A 14 9.57 10.90 -15.58
C LEU A 14 9.10 9.98 -14.45
N THR A 15 9.97 9.61 -13.50
CA THR A 15 9.57 8.86 -12.30
C THR A 15 8.50 9.61 -11.51
N MET A 16 8.68 10.91 -11.21
CA MET A 16 7.67 11.68 -10.48
C MET A 16 6.35 11.82 -11.26
N ALA A 17 6.41 11.86 -12.59
CA ALA A 17 5.22 11.85 -13.44
C ALA A 17 4.53 10.48 -13.42
N ALA A 18 5.30 9.38 -13.43
CA ALA A 18 4.77 8.03 -13.25
C ALA A 18 4.07 7.92 -11.90
N ASP A 19 4.74 8.35 -10.82
CA ASP A 19 4.24 8.34 -9.45
C ASP A 19 2.90 9.07 -9.30
N SER A 20 2.85 10.31 -9.80
CA SER A 20 1.63 11.11 -9.81
C SER A 20 0.51 10.46 -10.62
N ALA A 21 0.84 9.91 -11.80
CA ALA A 21 -0.15 9.31 -12.69
C ALA A 21 -0.78 8.05 -12.08
N TRP A 22 0.02 7.14 -11.50
CA TRP A 22 -0.55 5.91 -10.92
C TRP A 22 -1.30 6.18 -9.62
N GLY A 23 -0.84 7.15 -8.80
CA GLY A 23 -1.60 7.61 -7.63
C GLY A 23 -2.99 8.12 -8.00
N MET A 24 -3.14 8.78 -9.15
CA MET A 24 -4.44 9.20 -9.71
C MET A 24 -5.21 8.09 -10.45
N GLY A 25 -4.70 6.86 -10.48
CA GLY A 25 -5.29 5.73 -11.19
C GLY A 25 -5.12 5.76 -12.71
N GLN A 26 -4.25 6.63 -13.24
CA GLN A 26 -3.92 6.73 -14.68
C GLN A 26 -2.82 5.72 -15.04
N LEU A 27 -3.11 4.42 -14.87
CA LEU A 27 -2.11 3.35 -14.92
C LEU A 27 -1.35 3.26 -16.25
N GLU A 28 -2.02 3.48 -17.39
CA GLU A 28 -1.34 3.46 -18.69
C GLU A 28 -0.34 4.61 -18.85
N GLU A 29 -0.71 5.83 -18.47
CA GLU A 29 0.17 7.00 -18.55
C GLU A 29 1.37 6.83 -17.59
N ALA A 30 1.11 6.27 -16.40
CA ALA A 30 2.16 5.93 -15.45
C ALA A 30 3.15 4.90 -16.02
N LYS A 31 2.64 3.85 -16.69
CA LYS A 31 3.47 2.85 -17.37
C LYS A 31 4.32 3.46 -18.47
N GLU A 32 3.77 4.39 -19.26
CA GLU A 32 4.53 5.10 -20.28
C GLU A 32 5.69 5.90 -19.69
N TYR A 33 5.43 6.73 -18.66
CA TYR A 33 6.47 7.49 -17.99
C TYR A 33 7.52 6.60 -17.31
N GLY A 34 7.10 5.56 -16.61
CA GLY A 34 8.00 4.64 -15.91
C GLY A 34 8.91 3.87 -16.86
N ARG A 35 8.38 3.35 -17.98
CA ARG A 35 9.17 2.67 -19.00
C ARG A 35 10.16 3.61 -19.68
N GLU A 36 9.76 4.85 -19.96
CA GLU A 36 10.69 5.87 -20.48
C GLU A 36 11.81 6.16 -19.47
N ALA A 37 11.48 6.30 -18.19
CA ALA A 37 12.48 6.52 -17.14
C ALA A 37 13.50 5.38 -17.06
N ILE A 38 13.03 4.12 -17.09
CA ILE A 38 13.89 2.92 -17.09
C ILE A 38 14.77 2.88 -18.35
N ALA A 39 14.23 3.18 -19.52
CA ALA A 39 14.99 3.18 -20.78
C ALA A 39 16.16 4.19 -20.75
N LEU A 40 16.05 5.26 -19.95
CA LEU A 40 17.10 6.27 -19.78
C LEU A 40 18.07 5.96 -18.63
N ALA A 41 17.85 4.92 -17.83
CA ALA A 41 18.61 4.67 -16.60
C ALA A 41 20.11 4.38 -16.82
N ASN A 42 20.49 3.89 -18.01
CA ASN A 42 21.86 3.57 -18.39
C ASN A 42 22.51 4.61 -19.31
N ASP A 43 21.80 5.69 -19.64
CA ASP A 43 22.32 6.72 -20.51
C ASP A 43 23.12 7.75 -19.70
N GLU A 44 24.43 7.80 -19.96
CA GLU A 44 25.40 8.65 -19.25
C GLU A 44 25.09 10.16 -19.32
N ARG A 45 24.21 10.58 -20.24
CA ARG A 45 23.75 11.97 -20.34
C ARG A 45 22.83 12.37 -19.19
N PHE A 46 22.22 11.41 -18.51
CA PHE A 46 21.25 11.66 -17.44
C PHE A 46 21.77 11.25 -16.08
N GLU A 47 21.23 11.86 -15.03
CA GLU A 47 21.46 11.39 -13.66
C GLU A 47 20.64 10.11 -13.44
N PRO A 48 21.28 8.99 -13.07
CA PRO A 48 20.58 7.73 -12.95
C PRO A 48 19.65 7.77 -11.73
N LEU A 49 18.36 7.50 -11.98
CA LEU A 49 17.34 7.22 -10.98
C LEU A 49 16.52 6.04 -11.48
N ILE A 50 16.29 5.07 -10.61
CA ILE A 50 15.68 3.77 -10.96
C ILE A 50 14.44 3.46 -10.13
N TRP A 51 13.89 4.42 -9.41
CA TRP A 51 12.67 4.23 -8.61
C TRP A 51 11.46 3.86 -9.48
N ALA A 52 11.49 4.15 -10.78
CA ALA A 52 10.47 3.71 -11.72
C ALA A 52 10.27 2.18 -11.76
N TYR A 53 11.27 1.37 -11.36
CA TYR A 53 11.05 -0.07 -11.18
C TYR A 53 10.06 -0.37 -10.03
N ALA A 54 10.13 0.40 -8.93
CA ALA A 54 9.18 0.28 -7.83
C ALA A 54 7.77 0.75 -8.27
N ASP A 55 7.66 1.88 -8.96
CA ASP A 55 6.37 2.38 -9.47
C ASP A 55 5.70 1.36 -10.41
N LEU A 56 6.44 0.85 -11.39
CA LEU A 56 5.91 -0.16 -12.31
C LEU A 56 5.55 -1.47 -11.60
N SER A 57 6.29 -1.85 -10.55
CA SER A 57 5.95 -3.02 -9.74
C SER A 57 4.64 -2.83 -8.99
N GLN A 58 4.38 -1.62 -8.48
CA GLN A 58 3.13 -1.29 -7.80
C GLN A 58 1.95 -1.35 -8.77
N ILE A 59 2.13 -0.86 -9.99
CA ILE A 59 1.13 -0.97 -11.06
C ILE A 59 0.88 -2.43 -11.44
N ALA A 60 1.94 -3.24 -11.58
CA ALA A 60 1.80 -4.67 -11.87
C ALA A 60 1.00 -5.39 -10.77
N LEU A 61 1.22 -5.06 -9.48
CA LEU A 61 0.41 -5.58 -8.37
C LEU A 61 -1.07 -5.19 -8.49
N PHE A 62 -1.36 -3.93 -8.85
CA PHE A 62 -2.72 -3.46 -9.09
C PHE A 62 -3.40 -4.13 -10.29
N GLU A 63 -2.62 -4.65 -11.23
CA GLU A 63 -3.11 -5.44 -12.38
C GLU A 63 -3.16 -6.95 -12.06
N GLY A 64 -2.80 -7.36 -10.84
CA GLY A 64 -2.76 -8.76 -10.41
C GLY A 64 -1.52 -9.54 -10.86
N ASP A 65 -0.55 -8.89 -11.51
CA ASP A 65 0.70 -9.50 -11.96
C ASP A 65 1.77 -9.47 -10.85
N VAL A 66 1.60 -10.36 -9.86
CA VAL A 66 2.51 -10.48 -8.72
C VAL A 66 3.93 -10.87 -9.15
N GLU A 67 4.07 -11.83 -10.06
CA GLU A 67 5.39 -12.29 -10.50
C GLU A 67 6.11 -11.22 -11.33
N GLY A 68 5.41 -10.53 -12.24
CA GLY A 68 5.97 -9.41 -12.99
C GLY A 68 6.39 -8.25 -12.08
N ALA A 69 5.63 -7.97 -11.03
CA ALA A 69 6.01 -6.99 -10.01
C ALA A 69 7.33 -7.37 -9.31
N LEU A 70 7.46 -8.61 -8.87
CA LEU A 70 8.68 -9.10 -8.22
C LEU A 70 9.88 -9.11 -9.17
N ASP A 71 9.67 -9.44 -10.44
CA ASP A 71 10.74 -9.41 -11.45
C ASP A 71 11.26 -8.00 -11.72
N LEU A 72 10.38 -7.01 -11.83
CA LEU A 72 10.74 -5.59 -11.93
C LEU A 72 11.60 -5.15 -10.74
N LEU A 73 11.19 -5.50 -9.53
CA LEU A 73 11.91 -5.17 -8.30
C LEU A 73 13.27 -5.85 -8.24
N ARG A 74 13.36 -7.13 -8.64
CA ARG A 74 14.64 -7.87 -8.74
C ARG A 74 15.58 -7.24 -9.76
N GLU A 75 15.06 -6.81 -10.91
CA GLU A 75 15.86 -6.13 -11.93
C GLU A 75 16.39 -4.78 -11.43
N GLY A 76 15.49 -3.93 -10.90
CA GLY A 76 15.88 -2.62 -10.37
C GLY A 76 16.85 -2.72 -9.20
N ALA A 77 16.63 -3.63 -8.24
CA ALA A 77 17.53 -3.83 -7.10
C ALA A 77 18.96 -4.32 -7.50
N ARG A 78 19.10 -4.96 -8.66
CA ARG A 78 20.43 -5.33 -9.21
C ARG A 78 21.11 -4.17 -9.93
N HIS A 79 20.37 -3.15 -10.34
CA HIS A 79 20.90 -2.02 -11.08
C HIS A 79 21.93 -1.25 -10.22
N PRO A 80 23.12 -0.89 -10.76
CA PRO A 80 24.15 -0.21 -9.98
C PRO A 80 23.69 1.10 -9.32
N ALA A 81 22.76 1.81 -9.95
CA ALA A 81 22.18 3.05 -9.42
C ALA A 81 21.41 2.86 -8.10
N ASP A 82 20.81 1.69 -7.86
CA ASP A 82 20.11 1.40 -6.61
C ASP A 82 21.05 1.49 -5.40
N ARG A 83 22.36 1.27 -5.58
CA ARG A 83 23.34 1.30 -4.48
C ARG A 83 23.40 2.62 -3.74
N ARG A 84 22.89 3.71 -4.33
CA ARG A 84 22.88 5.05 -3.76
C ARG A 84 21.91 5.18 -2.60
N ASP A 85 20.69 4.65 -2.73
CA ASP A 85 19.61 4.83 -1.77
C ASP A 85 18.95 3.51 -1.31
N ARG A 86 19.17 2.42 -2.05
CA ARG A 86 18.61 1.08 -1.80
C ARG A 86 17.10 1.06 -1.74
N PHE A 87 16.44 2.01 -2.40
CA PHE A 87 14.99 2.13 -2.35
C PHE A 87 14.31 0.94 -3.03
N VAL A 88 14.76 0.55 -4.23
CA VAL A 88 14.14 -0.56 -4.95
C VAL A 88 14.46 -1.90 -4.27
N LEU A 89 15.64 -2.03 -3.67
CA LEU A 89 15.92 -3.15 -2.77
C LEU A 89 14.91 -3.18 -1.61
N ALA A 90 14.68 -2.07 -0.90
CA ALA A 90 13.71 -2.03 0.19
C ALA A 90 12.29 -2.41 -0.27
N CYS A 91 11.84 -1.89 -1.42
CA CYS A 91 10.56 -2.26 -2.03
C CYS A 91 10.47 -3.76 -2.36
N LEU A 92 11.54 -4.36 -2.92
CA LEU A 92 11.58 -5.80 -3.21
C LEU A 92 11.27 -6.61 -1.95
N PHE A 93 11.93 -6.29 -0.84
CA PHE A 93 11.75 -7.03 0.41
C PHE A 93 10.36 -6.82 1.02
N GLY A 94 9.87 -5.57 1.06
CA GLY A 94 8.56 -5.28 1.64
C GLY A 94 7.41 -5.85 0.82
N ILE A 95 7.45 -5.71 -0.51
CA ILE A 95 6.44 -6.29 -1.40
C ILE A 95 6.48 -7.81 -1.33
N SER A 96 7.67 -8.44 -1.36
CA SER A 96 7.78 -9.89 -1.21
C SER A 96 7.13 -10.38 0.09
N ALA A 97 7.37 -9.69 1.21
CA ALA A 97 6.73 -10.02 2.48
C ALA A 97 5.21 -9.82 2.43
N LEU A 98 4.73 -8.75 1.78
CA LEU A 98 3.31 -8.42 1.67
C LEU A 98 2.53 -9.49 0.91
N VAL A 99 3.09 -9.98 -0.20
CA VAL A 99 2.47 -11.03 -1.02
C VAL A 99 2.72 -12.44 -0.46
N GLY A 100 3.36 -12.57 0.71
CA GLY A 100 3.61 -13.85 1.38
C GLY A 100 4.83 -14.63 0.87
N HIS A 101 5.65 -14.03 0.01
CA HIS A 101 6.91 -14.57 -0.48
C HIS A 101 8.06 -14.17 0.45
N HIS A 102 8.09 -14.75 1.65
CA HIS A 102 9.16 -14.49 2.61
C HIS A 102 10.52 -14.95 2.07
N LEU A 103 11.49 -14.04 2.08
CA LEU A 103 12.86 -14.34 1.68
C LEU A 103 13.58 -15.09 2.81
N PRO A 104 14.61 -15.91 2.47
CA PRO A 104 15.45 -16.55 3.47
C PRO A 104 16.02 -15.54 4.48
N GLU A 105 16.15 -15.93 5.75
CA GLU A 105 16.56 -15.04 6.84
C GLU A 105 17.95 -14.41 6.62
N ASP A 106 18.87 -15.16 6.01
CA ASP A 106 20.21 -14.70 5.67
C ASP A 106 20.19 -13.65 4.54
N GLU A 107 19.35 -13.84 3.53
CA GLU A 107 19.10 -12.86 2.48
C GLU A 107 18.46 -11.58 3.03
N PHE A 108 17.47 -11.72 3.90
CA PHE A 108 16.83 -10.59 4.60
C PHE A 108 17.83 -9.80 5.43
N THR A 109 18.62 -10.48 6.26
CA THR A 109 19.65 -9.84 7.09
C THR A 109 20.68 -9.09 6.24
N LYS A 110 21.12 -9.71 5.15
CA LYS A 110 22.06 -9.08 4.21
C LYS A 110 21.46 -7.83 3.55
N ALA A 111 20.20 -7.87 3.13
CA ALA A 111 19.55 -6.74 2.52
C ALA A 111 19.33 -5.58 3.49
N VAL A 112 18.87 -5.87 4.72
CA VAL A 112 18.76 -4.85 5.77
C VAL A 112 20.11 -4.18 6.04
N SER A 113 21.19 -4.96 6.08
CA SER A 113 22.55 -4.40 6.21
C SER A 113 22.92 -3.49 5.04
N GLN A 114 22.59 -3.87 3.81
CA GLN A 114 22.85 -3.06 2.61
C GLN A 114 22.03 -1.76 2.61
N ILE A 115 20.75 -1.83 2.99
CA ILE A 115 19.84 -0.68 3.07
C ILE A 115 20.34 0.32 4.12
N ASN A 116 20.67 -0.17 5.32
CA ASN A 116 21.21 0.66 6.39
C ASN A 116 22.53 1.34 5.98
N ALA A 117 23.41 0.62 5.27
CA ALA A 117 24.66 1.19 4.77
C ALA A 117 24.46 2.28 3.69
N GLY A 118 23.33 2.25 2.97
CA GLY A 118 22.96 3.30 2.01
C GLY A 118 22.55 4.63 2.67
N GLY A 119 22.08 4.58 3.92
CA GLY A 119 21.81 5.78 4.72
C GLY A 119 20.61 6.62 4.29
N PHE A 120 19.76 6.12 3.38
CA PHE A 120 18.56 6.82 2.94
C PHE A 120 17.38 6.52 3.89
N PRO A 121 16.85 7.52 4.63
CA PRO A 121 15.87 7.29 5.69
C PRO A 121 14.61 6.53 5.25
N THR A 122 14.05 6.87 4.08
CA THR A 122 12.87 6.18 3.54
C THR A 122 13.11 4.69 3.37
N SER A 123 14.23 4.30 2.75
CA SER A 123 14.57 2.88 2.54
C SER A 123 14.75 2.14 3.86
N ILE A 124 15.38 2.79 4.86
CA ILE A 124 15.58 2.23 6.20
C ILE A 124 14.24 2.02 6.90
N ALA A 125 13.36 3.01 6.88
CA ALA A 125 12.03 2.91 7.47
C ALA A 125 11.21 1.80 6.79
N TYR A 126 11.27 1.70 5.46
CA TYR A 126 10.61 0.64 4.71
C TYR A 126 11.13 -0.76 5.07
N ALA A 127 12.45 -0.91 5.26
CA ALA A 127 13.06 -2.15 5.74
C ALA A 127 12.63 -2.49 7.19
N HIS A 128 12.44 -1.48 8.05
CA HIS A 128 11.89 -1.68 9.39
C HIS A 128 10.44 -2.14 9.35
N ALA A 129 9.58 -1.52 8.54
CA ALA A 129 8.21 -1.99 8.36
C ALA A 129 8.18 -3.44 7.83
N THR A 130 9.05 -3.76 6.87
CA THR A 130 9.20 -5.14 6.39
C THR A 130 9.58 -6.06 7.54
N LYS A 131 10.57 -5.71 8.37
CA LYS A 131 10.93 -6.50 9.57
C LYS A 131 9.73 -6.71 10.50
N ALA A 132 8.91 -5.68 10.72
CA ALA A 132 7.71 -5.79 11.53
C ALA A 132 6.76 -6.86 10.97
N MET A 133 6.55 -6.90 9.66
CA MET A 133 5.71 -7.90 8.98
C MET A 133 6.14 -9.35 9.26
N TYR A 134 7.45 -9.63 9.27
CA TYR A 134 7.97 -10.96 9.65
C TYR A 134 7.69 -11.29 11.11
N MET A 135 7.70 -10.29 12.00
CA MET A 135 7.49 -10.46 13.44
C MET A 135 6.01 -10.62 13.82
N GLU A 136 5.06 -10.19 12.98
CA GLU A 136 3.64 -10.09 13.36
C GLU A 136 3.03 -11.39 13.89
N ARG A 137 3.47 -12.55 13.37
CA ARG A 137 2.97 -13.86 13.77
C ARG A 137 3.55 -14.36 15.09
N GLU A 138 4.76 -13.93 15.43
CA GLU A 138 5.51 -14.42 16.58
C GLU A 138 5.36 -13.48 17.79
N ASP A 139 5.42 -12.17 17.54
CA ASP A 139 5.33 -11.12 18.55
C ASP A 139 4.70 -9.85 17.95
N SER A 140 3.38 -9.79 17.99
CA SER A 140 2.61 -8.65 17.49
C SER A 140 2.92 -7.36 18.25
N THR A 141 3.27 -7.42 19.54
CA THR A 141 3.62 -6.25 20.33
C THR A 141 4.93 -5.66 19.87
N ALA A 142 5.95 -6.48 19.66
CA ALA A 142 7.23 -6.02 19.12
C ALA A 142 7.09 -5.52 17.68
N ALA A 143 6.25 -6.15 16.85
CA ALA A 143 5.96 -5.67 15.50
C ALA A 143 5.35 -4.25 15.50
N ILE A 144 4.37 -3.98 16.37
CA ILE A 144 3.76 -2.64 16.54
C ILE A 144 4.82 -1.59 16.85
N GLU A 145 5.75 -1.87 17.77
CA GLU A 145 6.81 -0.93 18.13
C GLU A 145 7.86 -0.72 17.01
N VAL A 146 8.05 -1.71 16.13
CA VAL A 146 8.88 -1.53 14.93
C VAL A 146 8.16 -0.65 13.91
N TYR A 147 6.86 -0.87 13.67
CA TYR A 147 6.06 -0.02 12.79
C TYR A 147 6.04 1.44 13.24
N LYS A 148 5.80 1.71 14.52
CA LYS A 148 5.80 3.07 15.07
C LYS A 148 7.13 3.79 14.80
N ARG A 149 8.26 3.11 15.02
CA ARG A 149 9.59 3.67 14.71
C ARG A 149 9.80 3.97 13.24
N ALA A 150 9.31 3.10 12.35
CA ALA A 150 9.38 3.36 10.91
C ALA A 150 8.54 4.60 10.53
N ILE A 151 7.34 4.72 11.10
CA ILE A 151 6.44 5.86 10.89
C ILE A 151 7.07 7.17 11.40
N ASP A 152 7.64 7.16 12.61
CA ASP A 152 8.30 8.34 13.19
C ASP A 152 9.47 8.80 12.30
N MET A 153 10.28 7.86 11.80
CA MET A 153 11.38 8.18 10.88
C MET A 153 10.89 8.82 9.57
N LEU A 154 9.78 8.34 9.01
CA LEU A 154 9.19 8.88 7.79
C LEU A 154 8.59 10.26 8.01
N ALA A 155 7.95 10.48 9.16
CA ALA A 155 7.47 11.79 9.56
C ALA A 155 8.63 12.79 9.72
N GLU A 156 9.75 12.37 10.31
CA GLU A 156 10.94 13.20 10.49
C GLU A 156 11.64 13.56 9.16
N CYS A 157 11.70 12.63 8.20
CA CYS A 157 12.28 12.91 6.89
C CYS A 157 11.30 13.57 5.89
N GLY A 158 10.02 13.68 6.25
CA GLY A 158 8.97 14.32 5.46
C GLY A 158 8.41 13.46 4.33
N ASP A 159 8.65 12.14 4.36
CA ASP A 159 8.13 11.21 3.37
C ASP A 159 6.71 10.73 3.74
N ARG A 160 5.76 11.66 3.58
CA ARG A 160 4.37 11.46 3.99
C ARG A 160 3.68 10.33 3.23
N LEU A 161 4.04 10.09 1.97
CA LEU A 161 3.39 9.07 1.15
C LEU A 161 3.68 7.67 1.70
N ILE A 162 4.97 7.37 1.92
CA ILE A 162 5.40 6.10 2.49
C ILE A 162 4.98 5.99 3.97
N GLU A 163 4.96 7.10 4.71
CA GLU A 163 4.41 7.14 6.08
C GLU A 163 2.98 6.59 6.12
N GLN A 164 2.09 7.07 5.24
CA GLN A 164 0.69 6.63 5.22
C GLN A 164 0.53 5.18 4.77
N ALA A 165 1.35 4.71 3.82
CA ALA A 165 1.37 3.30 3.41
C ALA A 165 1.73 2.39 4.60
N ILE A 166 2.77 2.75 5.37
CA ILE A 166 3.19 1.96 6.55
C ILE A 166 2.18 2.08 7.69
N ARG A 167 1.54 3.24 7.89
CA ARG A 167 0.41 3.36 8.83
C ARG A 167 -0.72 2.39 8.46
N SER A 168 -1.02 2.24 7.17
CA SER A 168 -2.05 1.29 6.70
C SER A 168 -1.72 -0.16 7.08
N LEU A 169 -0.45 -0.56 7.01
CA LEU A 169 0.00 -1.89 7.46
C LEU A 169 -0.16 -2.06 8.98
N LEU A 170 0.26 -1.07 9.77
CA LEU A 170 0.09 -1.09 11.22
C LEU A 170 -1.40 -1.21 11.61
N VAL A 171 -2.27 -0.41 10.99
CA VAL A 171 -3.70 -0.49 11.27
C VAL A 171 -4.28 -1.81 10.79
N GLY A 172 -3.78 -2.37 9.69
CA GLY A 172 -4.08 -3.74 9.25
C GLY A 172 -3.73 -4.80 10.30
N LEU A 173 -2.57 -4.69 10.97
CA LEU A 173 -2.19 -5.55 12.09
C LEU A 173 -3.14 -5.37 13.29
N LEU A 174 -3.39 -4.14 13.71
CA LEU A 174 -4.33 -3.83 14.79
C LEU A 174 -5.74 -4.31 14.48
N SER A 175 -6.16 -4.27 13.21
CA SER A 175 -7.49 -4.74 12.81
C SER A 175 -7.68 -6.23 12.99
N ARG A 176 -6.66 -7.01 13.39
CA ARG A 176 -6.78 -8.46 13.65
C ARG A 176 -6.80 -8.79 15.15
N SER A 177 -6.70 -7.80 16.05
CA SER A 177 -6.83 -8.04 17.49
C SER A 177 -8.26 -8.36 17.92
N GLU A 178 -8.38 -8.91 19.13
CA GLU A 178 -9.67 -9.19 19.77
C GLU A 178 -10.49 -7.92 20.04
N ASP A 179 -9.82 -6.81 20.38
CA ASP A 179 -10.41 -5.47 20.48
C ASP A 179 -10.17 -4.69 19.18
N PRO A 180 -11.20 -4.47 18.34
CA PRO A 180 -11.06 -3.73 17.09
C PRO A 180 -11.23 -2.20 17.24
N ASP A 181 -11.61 -1.65 18.40
CA ASP A 181 -11.86 -0.19 18.55
C ASP A 181 -10.61 0.66 18.25
N PRO A 182 -9.39 0.31 18.71
CA PRO A 182 -8.18 1.06 18.37
C PRO A 182 -7.87 1.07 16.87
N ALA A 183 -8.19 -0.02 16.16
CA ALA A 183 -8.01 -0.11 14.72
C ALA A 183 -9.03 0.79 14.00
N LEU A 184 -10.31 0.73 14.39
CA LEU A 184 -11.38 1.59 13.86
C LEU A 184 -11.06 3.08 14.04
N GLU A 185 -10.54 3.48 15.19
CA GLU A 185 -10.08 4.85 15.43
C GLU A 185 -8.94 5.25 14.48
N SER A 186 -7.96 4.36 14.31
CA SER A 186 -6.79 4.62 13.46
C SER A 186 -7.15 4.71 11.97
N PHE A 187 -8.17 3.97 11.52
CA PHE A 187 -8.66 4.07 10.13
C PHE A 187 -9.23 5.44 9.77
N VAL A 188 -9.66 6.27 10.74
CA VAL A 188 -10.19 7.61 10.46
C VAL A 188 -9.16 8.48 9.73
N ALA A 189 -7.89 8.41 10.11
CA ALA A 189 -6.82 9.16 9.45
C ALA A 189 -6.60 8.71 8.00
N ILE A 190 -6.55 7.38 7.78
CA ILE A 190 -6.38 6.78 6.44
C ILE A 190 -7.55 7.16 5.53
N VAL A 191 -8.78 7.08 6.05
CA VAL A 191 -9.99 7.47 5.31
C VAL A 191 -9.99 8.95 4.95
N ASN A 192 -9.58 9.82 5.88
CA ASN A 192 -9.50 11.26 5.61
C ASN A 192 -8.49 11.58 4.52
N ASP A 193 -7.31 10.96 4.54
CA ASP A 193 -6.30 11.17 3.52
C ASP A 193 -6.77 10.61 2.16
N TRP A 194 -7.29 9.37 2.13
CA TRP A 194 -7.83 8.76 0.91
C TRP A 194 -8.99 9.56 0.31
N GLN A 195 -9.84 10.15 1.15
CA GLN A 195 -10.93 11.01 0.72
C GLN A 195 -10.43 12.27 -0.01
N ILE A 196 -9.33 12.86 0.45
CA ILE A 196 -8.79 14.12 -0.08
C ILE A 196 -8.06 13.88 -1.40
N CYS A 197 -7.17 12.90 -1.47
CA CYS A 197 -6.33 12.69 -2.64
C CYS A 197 -6.84 11.63 -3.61
N GLY A 198 -7.70 10.70 -3.16
CA GLY A 198 -8.13 9.56 -3.99
C GLY A 198 -6.99 8.64 -4.40
N ASP A 199 -5.86 8.71 -3.68
CA ASP A 199 -4.62 8.07 -4.05
C ASP A 199 -4.72 6.55 -3.94
N THR A 200 -4.38 5.85 -5.02
CA THR A 200 -4.41 4.38 -5.10
C THR A 200 -3.43 3.72 -4.13
N LEU A 201 -2.38 4.41 -3.65
CA LEU A 201 -1.48 3.87 -2.62
C LEU A 201 -2.19 3.64 -1.28
N LEU A 202 -3.24 4.41 -0.99
CA LEU A 202 -4.00 4.28 0.26
C LEU A 202 -5.09 3.21 0.17
N ALA A 203 -5.33 2.67 -1.02
CA ALA A 203 -6.35 1.65 -1.25
C ALA A 203 -6.17 0.37 -0.40
N PRO A 204 -4.96 -0.17 -0.18
CA PRO A 204 -4.77 -1.31 0.73
C PRO A 204 -5.25 -1.01 2.17
N GLY A 205 -5.07 0.22 2.64
CA GLY A 205 -5.59 0.67 3.94
C GLY A 205 -7.11 0.59 4.02
N ILE A 206 -7.80 1.01 2.95
CA ILE A 206 -9.26 0.86 2.83
C ILE A 206 -9.65 -0.62 2.71
N GLY A 207 -8.86 -1.45 2.03
CA GLY A 207 -9.05 -2.90 1.97
C GLY A 207 -8.99 -3.56 3.35
N HIS A 208 -8.07 -3.15 4.23
CA HIS A 208 -8.04 -3.63 5.61
C HIS A 208 -9.29 -3.22 6.40
N LEU A 209 -9.80 -2.00 6.20
CA LEU A 209 -11.07 -1.57 6.79
C LEU A 209 -12.25 -2.41 6.29
N VAL A 210 -12.30 -2.70 4.99
CA VAL A 210 -13.31 -3.59 4.39
C VAL A 210 -13.30 -4.96 5.05
N ALA A 211 -12.12 -5.58 5.19
CA ALA A 211 -11.97 -6.88 5.84
C ALA A 211 -12.42 -6.85 7.31
N LEU A 212 -12.13 -5.76 8.04
CA LEU A 212 -12.59 -5.58 9.41
C LEU A 212 -14.12 -5.46 9.50
N LEU A 213 -14.72 -4.59 8.67
CA LEU A 213 -16.17 -4.38 8.62
C LEU A 213 -16.92 -5.66 8.25
N ALA A 214 -16.40 -6.42 7.30
CA ALA A 214 -16.91 -7.75 6.95
C ALA A 214 -16.93 -8.68 8.16
N ARG A 215 -15.84 -8.74 8.93
CA ARG A 215 -15.73 -9.57 10.13
C ARG A 215 -16.69 -9.15 11.24
N LEU A 216 -16.98 -7.85 11.34
CA LEU A 216 -17.96 -7.29 12.28
C LEU A 216 -19.41 -7.46 11.82
N GLY A 217 -19.67 -8.01 10.63
CA GLY A 217 -21.01 -8.25 10.11
C GLY A 217 -21.62 -7.08 9.34
N HIS A 218 -20.89 -5.99 9.12
CA HIS A 218 -21.34 -4.83 8.33
C HIS A 218 -21.23 -5.09 6.82
N HIS A 219 -21.89 -6.15 6.34
CA HIS A 219 -21.70 -6.72 5.01
C HIS A 219 -22.00 -5.76 3.85
N ASP A 220 -23.11 -5.02 3.89
CA ASP A 220 -23.45 -4.06 2.83
C ASP A 220 -22.41 -2.92 2.74
N GLY A 221 -22.04 -2.35 3.89
CA GLY A 221 -21.01 -1.31 3.97
C GLY A 221 -19.66 -1.81 3.47
N ALA A 222 -19.26 -3.02 3.86
CA ALA A 222 -18.04 -3.65 3.38
C ALA A 222 -18.06 -3.87 1.86
N ALA A 223 -19.16 -4.38 1.30
CA ALA A 223 -19.30 -4.60 -0.15
C ALA A 223 -19.27 -3.28 -0.95
N ARG A 224 -19.90 -2.22 -0.44
CA ARG A 224 -19.86 -0.89 -1.06
C ARG A 224 -18.47 -0.27 -1.03
N LEU A 225 -17.77 -0.33 0.11
CA LEU A 225 -16.40 0.17 0.19
C LEU A 225 -15.45 -0.66 -0.68
N TYR A 226 -15.64 -1.98 -0.73
CA TYR A 226 -14.89 -2.86 -1.63
C TYR A 226 -15.04 -2.41 -3.08
N GLY A 227 -16.27 -2.26 -3.58
CA GLY A 227 -16.50 -1.79 -4.95
C GLY A 227 -15.94 -0.37 -5.20
N ALA A 228 -15.98 0.52 -4.20
CA ALA A 228 -15.41 1.86 -4.32
C ALA A 228 -13.89 1.85 -4.48
N VAL A 229 -13.19 0.92 -3.84
CA VAL A 229 -11.73 0.87 -3.84
C VAL A 229 -11.14 -0.03 -4.96
N THR A 230 -11.85 -1.08 -5.38
CA THR A 230 -11.35 -2.03 -6.40
C THR A 230 -11.79 -1.72 -7.84
N ARG A 231 -12.52 -0.62 -8.07
CA ARG A 231 -13.00 -0.26 -9.42
C ARG A 231 -11.92 -0.08 -10.49
N LEU A 232 -10.66 0.14 -10.10
CA LEU A 232 -9.53 0.38 -11.01
C LEU A 232 -8.34 -0.56 -10.77
N ILE A 233 -8.32 -1.27 -9.64
CA ILE A 233 -7.14 -2.00 -9.16
C ILE A 233 -7.55 -3.27 -8.41
N GLU A 234 -6.67 -4.25 -8.43
CA GLU A 234 -6.72 -5.46 -7.60
C GLU A 234 -6.06 -5.20 -6.24
N LEU A 235 -6.65 -5.75 -5.17
CA LEU A 235 -6.14 -5.61 -3.79
C LEU A 235 -5.82 -6.92 -3.10
N ASP A 236 -6.22 -8.07 -3.66
CA ASP A 236 -6.15 -9.36 -2.97
C ASP A 236 -4.72 -9.74 -2.58
N ALA A 237 -3.74 -9.44 -3.43
CA ALA A 237 -2.33 -9.68 -3.13
C ALA A 237 -1.75 -8.75 -2.05
N LEU A 238 -2.36 -7.59 -1.84
CA LEU A 238 -1.86 -6.52 -0.95
C LEU A 238 -2.52 -6.55 0.43
N VAL A 239 -3.68 -7.19 0.56
CA VAL A 239 -4.50 -7.17 1.77
C VAL A 239 -4.76 -8.60 2.22
N PRO A 240 -3.89 -9.16 3.10
CA PRO A 240 -4.06 -10.53 3.59
C PRO A 240 -5.46 -10.77 4.16
N GLY A 241 -6.15 -11.78 3.62
CA GLY A 241 -7.49 -12.20 4.06
C GLY A 241 -8.65 -11.45 3.43
N LEU A 242 -8.42 -10.44 2.58
CA LEU A 242 -9.50 -9.69 1.91
C LEU A 242 -10.40 -10.59 1.06
N ALA A 243 -9.82 -11.42 0.19
CA ALA A 243 -10.56 -12.36 -0.66
C ALA A 243 -11.49 -13.28 0.16
N THR A 244 -11.00 -13.80 1.29
CA THR A 244 -11.77 -14.63 2.22
C THR A 244 -12.92 -13.84 2.86
N ALA A 245 -12.64 -12.62 3.33
CA ALA A 245 -13.65 -11.76 3.94
C ALA A 245 -14.76 -11.40 2.93
N ILE A 246 -14.40 -11.05 1.71
CA ILE A 246 -15.34 -10.72 0.63
C ILE A 246 -16.15 -11.94 0.19
N SER A 247 -15.53 -13.12 0.14
CA SER A 247 -16.26 -14.37 -0.12
C SER A 247 -17.31 -14.65 0.95
N ALA A 248 -17.00 -14.41 2.23
CA ALA A 248 -17.95 -14.56 3.32
C ALA A 248 -19.09 -13.53 3.25
N VAL A 249 -18.79 -12.27 2.94
CA VAL A 249 -19.79 -11.21 2.71
C VAL A 249 -20.73 -11.62 1.58
N ARG A 250 -20.17 -12.08 0.44
CA ARG A 250 -20.96 -12.52 -0.71
C ARG A 250 -21.87 -13.70 -0.37
N GLN A 251 -21.38 -14.68 0.38
CA GLN A 251 -22.20 -15.81 0.85
C GLN A 251 -23.33 -15.37 1.77
N ALA A 252 -23.08 -14.43 2.68
CA ALA A 252 -24.07 -13.96 3.65
C ALA A 252 -25.16 -13.08 3.00
N MET A 253 -24.81 -12.27 2.00
CA MET A 253 -25.75 -11.38 1.31
C MET A 253 -26.46 -12.07 0.14
N GLY A 254 -25.81 -13.06 -0.47
CA GLY A 254 -26.17 -13.60 -1.78
C GLY A 254 -25.59 -12.77 -2.93
N ASP A 255 -25.33 -13.44 -4.05
CA ASP A 255 -24.61 -12.89 -5.21
C ASP A 255 -25.22 -11.60 -5.77
N ALA A 256 -26.53 -11.56 -5.97
CA ALA A 256 -27.20 -10.40 -6.58
C ALA A 256 -27.10 -9.16 -5.69
N ALA A 257 -27.27 -9.32 -4.38
CA ALA A 257 -27.15 -8.21 -3.43
C ALA A 257 -25.70 -7.73 -3.32
N PHE A 258 -24.75 -8.67 -3.26
CA PHE A 258 -23.33 -8.34 -3.24
C PHE A 258 -22.91 -7.52 -4.47
N VAL A 259 -23.24 -7.98 -5.68
CA VAL A 259 -22.93 -7.26 -6.93
C VAL A 259 -23.57 -5.87 -6.94
N SER A 260 -24.86 -5.77 -6.57
CA SER A 260 -25.55 -4.48 -6.51
C SER A 260 -24.90 -3.50 -5.52
N SER A 261 -24.45 -3.99 -4.36
CA SER A 261 -23.75 -3.16 -3.36
C SER A 261 -22.37 -2.74 -3.86
N CYS A 262 -21.61 -3.63 -4.51
CA CYS A 262 -20.33 -3.27 -5.13
C CYS A 262 -20.51 -2.22 -6.23
N ASP A 263 -21.48 -2.37 -7.13
CA ASP A 263 -21.77 -1.39 -8.19
C ASP A 263 -22.16 -0.03 -7.61
N ALA A 264 -23.00 -0.02 -6.57
CA ALA A 264 -23.37 1.21 -5.85
C ALA A 264 -22.15 1.88 -5.19
N GLY A 265 -21.20 1.10 -4.71
CA GLY A 265 -19.92 1.56 -4.19
C GLY A 265 -19.00 2.14 -5.25
N ALA A 266 -18.82 1.42 -6.36
CA ALA A 266 -17.98 1.82 -7.49
C ALA A 266 -18.43 3.15 -8.11
N ALA A 267 -19.74 3.44 -8.06
CA ALA A 267 -20.33 4.70 -8.52
C ALA A 267 -20.05 5.91 -7.60
N LEU A 268 -19.51 5.71 -6.38
CA LEU A 268 -19.23 6.81 -5.47
C LEU A 268 -17.98 7.59 -5.87
N SER A 269 -18.03 8.91 -5.70
CA SER A 269 -16.81 9.74 -5.66
C SER A 269 -15.96 9.37 -4.43
N TYR A 270 -14.66 9.67 -4.45
CA TYR A 270 -13.80 9.49 -3.28
C TYR A 270 -14.32 10.27 -2.05
N GLN A 271 -14.88 11.46 -2.28
CA GLN A 271 -15.56 12.24 -1.25
C GLN A 271 -16.69 11.45 -0.57
N ALA A 272 -17.61 10.91 -1.36
CA ALA A 272 -18.76 10.18 -0.84
C ALA A 272 -18.37 8.81 -0.24
N ALA A 273 -17.37 8.14 -0.82
CA ALA A 273 -16.83 6.90 -0.28
C ALA A 273 -16.13 7.12 1.07
N GLY A 274 -15.40 8.23 1.24
CA GLY A 274 -14.80 8.60 2.52
C GLY A 274 -15.84 8.94 3.59
N GLU A 275 -16.92 9.63 3.22
CA GLU A 275 -18.05 9.88 4.11
C GLU A 275 -18.76 8.59 4.53
N LEU A 276 -18.99 7.67 3.58
CA LEU A 276 -19.51 6.33 3.87
C LEU A 276 -18.60 5.58 4.85
N ALA A 277 -17.29 5.56 4.59
CA ALA A 277 -16.32 4.88 5.44
C ALA A 277 -16.31 5.43 6.88
N ARG A 278 -16.34 6.76 7.05
CA ARG A 278 -16.44 7.36 8.40
C ARG A 278 -17.73 7.00 9.10
N GLY A 279 -18.86 7.00 8.39
CA GLY A 279 -20.15 6.57 8.94
C GLY A 279 -20.13 5.13 9.43
N LEU A 280 -19.53 4.22 8.63
CA LEU A 280 -19.38 2.80 8.99
C LEU A 280 -18.44 2.62 10.19
N ILE A 281 -17.32 3.33 10.24
CA ILE A 281 -16.41 3.33 11.39
C ILE A 281 -17.16 3.76 12.65
N GLN A 282 -17.85 4.90 12.61
CA GLN A 282 -18.56 5.43 13.78
C GLN A 282 -19.64 4.45 14.26
N HIS A 283 -20.43 3.91 13.34
CA HIS A 283 -21.48 2.95 13.64
C HIS A 283 -20.92 1.68 14.32
N ALA A 284 -19.84 1.10 13.77
CA ALA A 284 -19.19 -0.07 14.35
C ALA A 284 -18.68 0.19 15.77
N ARG A 285 -18.07 1.36 16.01
CA ARG A 285 -17.59 1.75 17.35
C ARG A 285 -18.73 1.91 18.35
N ASP A 286 -19.86 2.47 17.93
CA ASP A 286 -21.02 2.65 18.81
C ASP A 286 -21.64 1.30 19.22
N GLU A 287 -21.71 0.32 18.31
CA GLU A 287 -22.19 -1.03 18.62
C GLU A 287 -21.27 -1.78 19.59
N LEU A 288 -19.96 -1.65 19.42
CA LEU A 288 -18.97 -2.25 20.33
C LEU A 288 -19.09 -1.70 21.75
N ARG A 289 -19.25 -0.38 21.89
CA ARG A 289 -19.43 0.28 23.19
C ARG A 289 -20.78 -0.07 23.83
N GLY A 290 -21.84 -0.17 23.02
CA GLY A 290 -23.16 -0.60 23.47
C GLY A 290 -23.18 -2.04 23.97
N SER A 291 -22.40 -2.92 23.35
CA SER A 291 -22.28 -4.34 23.73
C SER A 291 -21.42 -4.57 24.99
N GLN A 292 -20.64 -3.58 25.40
CA GLN A 292 -19.79 -3.62 26.60
C GLN A 292 -20.46 -2.99 27.84
N SER A 293 -21.67 -2.45 27.70
CA SER A 293 -22.45 -1.92 28.83
C SER A 293 -23.29 -3.03 29.49
N PRO A 294 -23.16 -3.27 30.81
CA PRO A 294 -23.82 -4.36 31.52
C PRO A 294 -25.34 -4.20 31.65
#